data_AF-A0A946TIL8-F1
#
_entry.id   AF-A0A946TIL8-F1
#
_cell.length_a   1.000
_cell.length_b   1.000
_cell.length_c   1.000
_cell.angle_alpha   90.00
_cell.angle_beta   90.00
_cell.angle_gamma   90.00
#
_symmetry.space_group_name_H-M   'P 1'
#
loop_
_entity.id
_entity.type
_entity.pdbx_description
1 polymer ?
#
loop_
_entity_poly.entity_id
_entity_poly.type
_entity_poly.pdbx_seq_one_letter_code
_entity_poly.pdbx_strand_id
1 'polypeptide(L)'
;MTIEHLSILPLLLIAVLAVPLSWIDIREHRLPNRYTYSALLFTVGCLSVATLLTKQWQNLAAAISAGAFTLFVGYLLARAGAIGMGDIKLLTSMHAALAWQHLMLPLISLSAGLLIATVYGLAGMLVGKFKPSSLIPLGPFLLIGFLGTSVLPVRAVIEAAWS
;
A
#
# COMPACT_ATOMS: atom_id res chain seq x y z
N MET A 1 19.26 20.26 -0.53
CA MET A 1 17.99 19.53 -0.63
C MET A 1 18.32 18.06 -0.40
N THR A 2 18.16 17.60 0.82
CA THR A 2 18.67 16.32 1.36
C THR A 2 17.96 15.14 0.72
N ILE A 3 18.72 14.09 0.39
CA ILE A 3 18.30 12.89 -0.37
C ILE A 3 17.10 12.16 0.29
N GLU A 4 16.90 12.37 1.59
CA GLU A 4 15.72 11.92 2.35
C GLU A 4 14.39 12.44 1.78
N HIS A 5 14.37 13.66 1.21
CA HIS A 5 13.14 14.18 0.61
C HIS A 5 12.73 13.38 -0.64
N LEU A 6 13.69 12.81 -1.38
CA LEU A 6 13.41 12.10 -2.63
C LEU A 6 12.67 10.77 -2.39
N SER A 7 12.96 10.10 -1.27
CA SER A 7 12.28 8.87 -0.87
C SER A 7 10.90 9.12 -0.25
N ILE A 8 10.67 10.33 0.29
CA ILE A 8 9.38 10.75 0.86
C ILE A 8 8.40 11.21 -0.23
N LEU A 9 8.89 11.69 -1.38
CA LEU A 9 8.06 12.11 -2.52
C LEU A 9 7.06 11.04 -3.00
N PRO A 10 7.45 9.77 -3.23
CA PRO A 10 6.48 8.73 -3.61
C PRO A 10 5.46 8.46 -2.51
N LEU A 11 5.84 8.53 -1.22
CA LEU A 11 4.91 8.40 -0.09
C LEU A 11 3.87 9.53 -0.08
N LEU A 12 4.31 10.78 -0.26
CA LEU A 12 3.43 11.95 -0.35
C LEU A 12 2.50 11.89 -1.56
N LEU A 13 3.01 11.50 -2.73
CA LEU A 13 2.19 11.36 -3.94
C LEU A 13 1.12 10.29 -3.74
N ILE A 14 1.49 9.13 -3.17
CA ILE A 14 0.53 8.06 -2.84
C ILE A 14 -0.48 8.53 -1.80
N ALA A 15 -0.06 9.30 -0.78
CA ALA A 15 -0.96 9.87 0.23
C ALA A 15 -1.97 10.88 -0.36
N VAL A 16 -1.53 11.72 -1.30
CA VAL A 16 -2.42 12.66 -2.01
C VAL A 16 -3.39 11.92 -2.93
N LEU A 17 -2.91 10.86 -3.61
CA LEU A 17 -3.73 10.02 -4.46
C LEU A 17 -4.68 9.11 -3.66
N ALA A 18 -4.38 8.81 -2.39
CA ALA A 18 -5.20 7.97 -1.51
C ALA A 18 -6.65 8.48 -1.38
N VAL A 19 -6.82 9.80 -1.28
CA VAL A 19 -8.12 10.44 -1.07
C VAL A 19 -9.05 10.29 -2.29
N PRO A 20 -8.65 10.69 -3.52
CA PRO A 20 -9.48 10.48 -4.71
C PRO A 20 -9.63 9.00 -5.06
N LEU A 21 -8.60 8.16 -4.87
CA LEU A 21 -8.72 6.71 -5.12
C LEU A 21 -9.69 6.03 -4.14
N SER A 22 -9.66 6.35 -2.84
CA SER A 22 -10.66 5.86 -1.87
C SER A 22 -12.07 6.29 -2.23
N TRP A 23 -12.23 7.54 -2.67
CA TRP A 23 -13.53 8.08 -3.04
C TRP A 23 -14.11 7.41 -4.30
N ILE A 24 -13.27 7.10 -5.27
CA ILE A 24 -13.64 6.37 -6.49
C ILE A 24 -13.92 4.89 -6.17
N ASP A 25 -13.13 4.27 -5.29
CA ASP A 25 -13.32 2.89 -4.83
C ASP A 25 -14.68 2.71 -4.12
N ILE A 26 -15.05 3.66 -3.25
CA ILE A 26 -16.35 3.69 -2.55
C ILE A 26 -17.52 3.92 -3.52
N ARG A 27 -17.33 4.68 -4.61
CA ARG A 27 -18.42 5.07 -5.51
C ARG A 27 -18.65 4.13 -6.68
N GLU A 28 -17.60 3.57 -7.26
CA GLU A 28 -17.72 2.87 -8.55
C GLU A 28 -17.40 1.37 -8.48
N HIS A 29 -16.89 0.86 -7.35
CA HIS A 29 -16.41 -0.53 -7.24
C HIS A 29 -15.46 -0.95 -8.38
N ARG A 30 -14.83 0.04 -9.04
CA ARG A 30 -14.00 -0.13 -10.24
C ARG A 30 -12.95 0.97 -10.24
N LEU A 31 -11.74 0.62 -9.86
CA LEU A 31 -10.60 1.52 -9.90
C LEU A 31 -10.12 1.74 -11.35
N PRO A 32 -10.16 2.98 -11.88
CA PRO A 32 -9.68 3.29 -13.22
C PRO A 32 -8.15 3.15 -13.30
N ASN A 33 -7.70 2.19 -14.11
CA ASN A 33 -6.30 1.76 -14.31
C ASN A 33 -5.27 2.88 -14.57
N ARG A 34 -5.69 4.07 -15.03
CA ARG A 34 -4.79 5.14 -15.47
C ARG A 34 -4.01 5.76 -14.31
N TYR A 35 -4.65 6.01 -13.18
CA TYR A 35 -4.01 6.65 -12.02
C TYR A 35 -3.06 5.71 -11.28
N THR A 36 -3.42 4.43 -11.18
CA THR A 36 -2.58 3.43 -10.52
C THR A 36 -1.34 3.08 -11.33
N TYR A 37 -1.43 3.10 -12.66
CA TYR A 37 -0.26 2.92 -13.53
C TYR A 37 0.71 4.10 -13.42
N SER A 38 0.19 5.34 -13.38
CA SER A 38 1.01 6.54 -13.16
C SER A 38 1.71 6.53 -11.81
N ALA A 39 1.03 6.11 -10.74
CA ALA A 39 1.64 6.00 -9.41
C ALA A 39 2.77 4.96 -9.37
N LEU A 40 2.57 3.80 -10.00
CA LEU A 40 3.58 2.74 -10.08
C LEU A 40 4.80 3.20 -10.90
N LEU A 41 4.60 3.78 -12.07
CA LEU A 41 5.69 4.32 -12.89
C LEU A 41 6.47 5.42 -12.16
N PHE A 42 5.76 6.33 -11.48
CA PHE A 42 6.39 7.40 -10.72
C PHE A 42 7.22 6.86 -9.56
N THR A 43 6.70 5.85 -8.85
CA THR A 43 7.39 5.20 -7.74
C THR A 43 8.66 4.49 -8.23
N VAL A 44 8.57 3.70 -9.30
CA VAL A 44 9.74 3.05 -9.91
C VAL A 44 10.76 4.08 -10.39
N GLY A 45 10.31 5.16 -11.03
CA GLY A 45 11.18 6.24 -11.49
C GLY A 45 11.92 6.93 -10.35
N CYS A 46 11.21 7.33 -9.29
CA CYS A 46 11.82 7.97 -8.11
C CYS A 46 12.81 7.03 -7.41
N LEU A 47 12.45 5.75 -7.22
CA LEU A 47 13.33 4.77 -6.57
C LEU A 47 14.58 4.48 -7.41
N SER A 48 14.44 4.42 -8.73
CA SER A 48 15.58 4.23 -9.64
C SER A 48 16.54 5.41 -9.58
N VAL A 49 16.02 6.65 -9.62
CA VAL A 49 16.84 7.86 -9.46
C VAL A 49 17.48 7.93 -8.08
N ALA A 50 16.74 7.59 -7.02
CA ALA A 50 17.28 7.52 -5.66
C ALA A 50 18.42 6.48 -5.56
N THR A 51 18.27 5.31 -6.18
CA THR A 51 19.32 4.27 -6.22
C THR A 51 20.57 4.75 -6.92
N LEU A 52 20.43 5.43 -8.07
CA LEU A 52 21.57 5.96 -8.81
C LEU A 52 22.36 6.99 -7.99
N LEU A 53 21.68 7.76 -7.14
CA LEU A 53 22.30 8.77 -6.28
C LEU A 53 22.88 8.19 -4.99
N THR A 54 22.24 7.18 -4.38
CA THR A 54 22.67 6.61 -3.08
C THR A 54 23.53 5.35 -3.21
N LYS A 55 23.56 4.71 -4.38
CA LYS A 55 24.14 3.39 -4.63
C LYS A 55 23.60 2.28 -3.71
N GLN A 56 22.40 2.48 -3.14
CA GLN A 56 21.75 1.50 -2.25
C GLN A 56 20.98 0.43 -3.04
N TRP A 57 21.72 -0.41 -3.75
CA TRP A 57 21.16 -1.50 -4.57
C TRP A 57 20.33 -2.49 -3.75
N GLN A 58 20.65 -2.68 -2.47
CA GLN A 58 19.90 -3.54 -1.55
C GLN A 58 18.47 -3.03 -1.32
N ASN A 59 18.30 -1.71 -1.17
CA ASN A 59 16.97 -1.10 -0.97
C ASN A 59 16.14 -1.16 -2.25
N LEU A 60 16.77 -1.05 -3.41
CA LEU A 60 16.10 -1.28 -4.70
C LEU A 60 15.64 -2.73 -4.84
N ALA A 61 16.49 -3.69 -4.50
CA ALA A 61 16.14 -5.10 -4.51
C ALA A 61 14.99 -5.41 -3.54
N ALA A 62 14.97 -4.80 -2.36
CA ALA A 62 13.88 -4.90 -1.39
C ALA A 62 12.57 -4.30 -1.95
N ALA A 63 12.63 -3.13 -2.56
CA ALA A 63 11.47 -2.48 -3.18
C ALA A 63 10.87 -3.31 -4.33
N ILE A 64 11.72 -3.85 -5.22
CA ILE A 64 11.31 -4.69 -6.34
C ILE A 64 10.74 -6.02 -5.84
N SER A 65 11.39 -6.66 -4.86
CA SER A 65 10.94 -7.96 -4.35
C SER A 65 9.59 -7.85 -3.63
N ALA A 66 9.41 -6.84 -2.78
CA ALA A 66 8.13 -6.59 -2.11
C ALA A 66 7.02 -6.21 -3.10
N GLY A 67 7.33 -5.35 -4.08
CA GLY A 67 6.39 -4.99 -5.15
C GLY A 67 5.98 -6.21 -5.97
N ALA A 68 6.94 -7.02 -6.43
CA ALA A 68 6.68 -8.23 -7.20
C ALA A 68 5.87 -9.27 -6.42
N PHE A 69 6.18 -9.47 -5.14
CA PHE A 69 5.43 -10.37 -4.27
C PHE A 69 3.97 -9.91 -4.11
N THR A 70 3.76 -8.62 -3.90
CA THR A 70 2.42 -8.02 -3.77
C THR A 70 1.62 -8.15 -5.06
N LEU A 71 2.26 -7.90 -6.20
CA LEU A 71 1.67 -8.11 -7.53
C LEU A 71 1.27 -9.57 -7.75
N PHE A 72 2.15 -10.51 -7.40
CA PHE A 72 1.92 -11.94 -7.60
C PHE A 72 0.75 -12.44 -6.75
N VAL A 73 0.78 -12.19 -5.44
CA VAL A 73 -0.30 -12.58 -4.53
C VAL A 73 -1.60 -11.88 -4.91
N GLY A 74 -1.54 -10.57 -5.19
CA GLY A 74 -2.67 -9.79 -5.65
C GLY A 74 -3.29 -10.38 -6.92
N TYR A 75 -2.48 -10.71 -7.93
CA TYR A 75 -2.95 -11.30 -9.18
C TYR A 75 -3.69 -12.62 -8.96
N LEU A 76 -3.21 -13.48 -8.05
CA LEU A 76 -3.90 -14.72 -7.69
C LEU A 76 -5.27 -14.43 -7.05
N LEU A 77 -5.34 -13.43 -6.17
CA LEU A 77 -6.60 -12.99 -5.53
C LEU A 77 -7.58 -12.36 -6.52
N ALA A 78 -7.09 -11.57 -7.48
CA ALA A 78 -7.92 -11.03 -8.56
C ALA A 78 -8.47 -12.13 -9.47
N ARG A 79 -7.66 -13.15 -9.77
CA ARG A 79 -8.13 -14.30 -10.56
C ARG A 79 -9.21 -15.10 -9.83
N ALA A 80 -9.18 -15.12 -8.50
CA ALA A 80 -10.23 -15.68 -7.66
C ALA A 80 -11.47 -14.78 -7.51
N GLY A 81 -11.47 -13.57 -8.10
CA GLY A 81 -12.56 -12.61 -8.00
C GLY A 81 -12.66 -11.90 -6.64
N ALA A 82 -11.63 -12.03 -5.79
CA ALA A 82 -11.66 -11.49 -4.43
C ALA A 82 -11.23 -10.01 -4.34
N ILE A 83 -10.36 -9.55 -5.24
CA ILE A 83 -9.78 -8.19 -5.22
C ILE A 83 -9.75 -7.58 -6.63
N GLY A 84 -9.96 -6.27 -6.74
CA GLY A 84 -9.84 -5.53 -7.99
C GLY A 84 -8.39 -5.39 -8.47
N MET A 85 -8.16 -5.53 -9.78
CA MET A 85 -6.84 -5.31 -10.40
C MET A 85 -6.27 -3.90 -10.14
N GLY A 86 -7.15 -2.91 -9.93
CA GLY A 86 -6.76 -1.56 -9.55
C GLY A 86 -6.13 -1.51 -8.16
N ASP A 87 -6.73 -2.14 -7.15
CA ASP A 87 -6.22 -2.17 -5.78
C ASP A 87 -4.83 -2.77 -5.69
N ILE A 88 -4.60 -3.85 -6.45
CA ILE A 88 -3.33 -4.57 -6.47
C ILE A 88 -2.19 -3.67 -6.94
N LYS A 89 -2.43 -2.84 -7.96
CA LYS A 89 -1.42 -1.91 -8.47
C LYS A 89 -1.10 -0.81 -7.45
N LEU A 90 -2.11 -0.34 -6.71
CA LEU A 90 -1.92 0.67 -5.67
C LEU A 90 -1.11 0.08 -4.51
N LEU A 91 -1.54 -1.08 -4.00
CA LEU A 91 -0.85 -1.88 -2.99
C LEU A 91 0.60 -2.14 -3.37
N THR A 92 0.84 -2.49 -4.63
CA THR A 92 2.19 -2.73 -5.15
C THR A 92 3.05 -1.47 -5.08
N SER A 93 2.49 -0.32 -5.46
CA SER A 93 3.19 0.97 -5.36
C SER A 93 3.50 1.34 -3.91
N MET A 94 2.53 1.11 -3.00
CA MET A 94 2.65 1.36 -1.56
C MET A 94 3.73 0.48 -0.94
N HIS A 95 3.69 -0.83 -1.20
CA HIS A 95 4.66 -1.79 -0.67
C HIS A 95 6.06 -1.56 -1.25
N ALA A 96 6.19 -1.19 -2.53
CA ALA A 96 7.49 -0.83 -3.09
C ALA A 96 8.08 0.42 -2.40
N ALA A 97 7.26 1.44 -2.14
CA ALA A 97 7.70 2.65 -1.45
C ALA A 97 8.10 2.38 0.02
N LEU A 98 7.34 1.55 0.74
CA LEU A 98 7.65 1.17 2.12
C LEU A 98 8.87 0.24 2.21
N ALA A 99 8.99 -0.74 1.31
CA ALA A 99 10.10 -1.69 1.31
C ALA A 99 11.46 -1.05 1.01
N TRP A 100 11.47 0.07 0.29
CA TRP A 100 12.68 0.89 0.11
C TRP A 100 13.24 1.40 1.44
N GLN A 101 12.38 1.74 2.40
CA GLN A 101 12.81 2.15 3.74
C GLN A 101 13.18 0.93 4.58
N HIS A 102 12.31 -0.09 4.60
CA HIS A 102 12.57 -1.35 5.28
C HIS A 102 11.61 -2.45 4.79
N LEU A 103 12.12 -3.66 4.58
CA LEU A 103 11.37 -4.78 4.00
C LEU A 103 10.16 -5.22 4.85
N MET A 104 10.14 -4.92 6.15
CA MET A 104 9.04 -5.29 7.05
C MET A 104 7.85 -4.31 7.05
N LEU A 105 8.04 -3.06 6.63
CA LEU A 105 6.98 -2.05 6.64
C LEU A 105 5.77 -2.40 5.76
N PRO A 106 5.93 -2.98 4.55
CA PRO A 106 4.81 -3.49 3.77
C PRO A 106 3.93 -4.47 4.57
N LEU A 107 4.55 -5.41 5.30
CA LEU A 107 3.84 -6.43 6.05
C LEU A 107 3.02 -5.79 7.18
N ILE A 108 3.64 -4.86 7.92
CA ILE A 108 3.01 -4.13 9.03
C ILE A 108 1.84 -3.28 8.53
N SER A 109 2.05 -2.55 7.43
CA SER A 109 1.01 -1.74 6.79
C SER A 109 -0.18 -2.59 6.35
N LEU A 110 0.08 -3.74 5.71
CA LEU A 110 -0.96 -4.66 5.27
C LEU A 110 -1.73 -5.24 6.46
N SER A 111 -1.02 -5.71 7.48
CA SER A 111 -1.63 -6.25 8.70
C SER A 111 -2.49 -5.21 9.41
N ALA A 112 -1.99 -3.98 9.57
CA ALA A 112 -2.74 -2.88 10.18
C ALA A 112 -4.01 -2.56 9.39
N GLY A 113 -3.89 -2.40 8.07
CA GLY A 113 -5.05 -2.11 7.20
C GLY A 113 -6.10 -3.23 7.22
N LEU A 114 -5.66 -4.48 7.17
CA LEU A 114 -6.56 -5.64 7.22
C LEU A 114 -7.26 -5.77 8.57
N LEU A 115 -6.55 -5.51 9.67
CA LEU A 115 -7.11 -5.58 11.03
C LEU A 115 -8.21 -4.53 11.21
N ILE A 116 -7.99 -3.30 10.72
CA ILE A 116 -9.03 -2.25 10.72
C ILE A 116 -10.22 -2.66 9.85
N ALA A 117 -9.98 -3.20 8.65
CA ALA A 117 -11.04 -3.68 7.76
C ALA A 117 -11.88 -4.79 8.42
N THR A 118 -11.22 -5.75 9.09
CA THR A 118 -11.88 -6.85 9.79
C THR A 118 -12.73 -6.35 10.96
N VAL A 119 -12.20 -5.44 11.79
CA VAL A 119 -12.96 -4.84 12.90
C VAL A 119 -14.17 -4.08 12.39
N TYR A 120 -14.01 -3.29 11.32
CA TYR A 120 -15.12 -2.55 10.71
C TYR A 120 -16.19 -3.49 10.13
N GLY A 121 -15.78 -4.53 9.41
CA GLY A 121 -16.69 -5.53 8.85
C GLY A 121 -17.46 -6.28 9.93
N LEU A 122 -16.77 -6.73 10.99
CA LEU A 122 -17.39 -7.39 12.14
C LEU A 122 -18.38 -6.47 12.86
N ALA A 123 -17.99 -5.22 13.15
CA ALA A 123 -18.87 -4.26 13.80
C ALA A 123 -20.13 -3.99 12.97
N GLY A 124 -19.99 -3.82 11.65
CA GLY A 124 -21.15 -3.61 10.78
C GLY A 124 -22.03 -4.85 10.62
N MET A 125 -21.47 -6.05 10.75
CA MET A 125 -22.23 -7.30 10.79
C MET A 125 -23.00 -7.45 12.11
N LEU A 126 -22.38 -7.09 13.24
CA LEU A 126 -23.03 -7.08 14.57
C LEU A 126 -24.18 -6.06 14.65
N VAL A 127 -24.04 -4.91 14.00
CA VAL A 127 -25.10 -3.88 13.91
C VAL A 127 -26.16 -4.24 12.84
N GLY A 128 -26.02 -5.37 12.15
CA GLY A 128 -26.99 -5.86 11.16
C GLY A 128 -26.98 -5.08 9.83
N LYS A 129 -25.98 -4.22 9.61
CA LYS A 129 -25.86 -3.41 8.38
C LYS A 129 -25.19 -4.14 7.23
N PHE A 130 -24.38 -5.17 7.51
CA PHE A 130 -23.71 -5.97 6.49
C PHE A 130 -24.19 -7.42 6.49
N LYS A 131 -24.37 -7.97 5.30
CA LYS A 131 -24.53 -9.42 5.10
C LYS A 131 -23.14 -10.06 4.94
N PRO A 132 -22.95 -11.33 5.28
CA PRO A 132 -21.67 -12.03 5.08
C PRO A 132 -21.21 -12.10 3.60
N SER A 133 -22.10 -11.77 2.66
CA SER A 133 -21.82 -11.69 1.21
C SER A 133 -21.54 -10.24 0.73
N SER A 134 -21.59 -9.24 1.60
CA SER A 134 -21.33 -7.86 1.23
C SER A 134 -19.83 -7.63 0.97
N LEU A 135 -19.49 -7.21 -0.26
CA LEU A 135 -18.15 -6.76 -0.64
C LEU A 135 -17.82 -5.44 0.07
N ILE A 136 -16.91 -5.50 1.04
CA ILE A 136 -16.41 -4.31 1.74
C ILE A 136 -15.27 -3.72 0.90
N PRO A 137 -15.28 -2.42 0.56
CA PRO A 137 -14.16 -1.78 -0.12
C PRO A 137 -12.92 -1.80 0.78
N LEU A 138 -11.89 -2.54 0.36
CA LEU A 138 -10.63 -2.72 1.10
C LEU A 138 -9.68 -1.53 0.93
N GLY A 139 -9.79 -0.78 -0.17
CA GLY A 139 -8.88 0.31 -0.53
C GLY A 139 -8.69 1.34 0.58
N PRO A 140 -9.76 1.91 1.17
CA PRO A 140 -9.65 2.92 2.23
C PRO A 140 -8.91 2.42 3.48
N PHE A 141 -9.17 1.19 3.91
CA PHE A 141 -8.55 0.62 5.11
C PHE A 141 -7.06 0.33 4.90
N LEU A 142 -6.69 -0.15 3.72
CA LEU A 142 -5.28 -0.35 3.35
C LEU A 142 -4.51 0.98 3.29
N LEU A 143 -5.15 2.04 2.80
CA LEU A 143 -4.59 3.39 2.78
C LEU A 143 -4.39 3.93 4.20
N ILE A 144 -5.31 3.69 5.13
CA ILE A 144 -5.14 4.05 6.55
C ILE A 144 -3.94 3.32 7.15
N GLY A 145 -3.80 2.01 6.90
CA GLY A 145 -2.63 1.24 7.35
C GLY A 145 -1.31 1.79 6.83
N PHE A 146 -1.29 2.21 5.56
CA PHE A 146 -0.11 2.82 4.93
C PHE A 146 0.21 4.22 5.47
N LEU A 147 -0.79 5.08 5.65
CA LEU A 147 -0.58 6.39 6.24
C LEU A 147 -0.08 6.27 7.68
N GLY A 148 -0.64 5.35 8.46
CA GLY A 148 -0.14 5.07 9.80
C GLY A 148 1.31 4.59 9.79
N THR A 149 1.63 3.63 8.92
CA THR A 149 2.97 3.03 8.85
C THR A 149 4.02 3.99 8.29
N SER A 150 3.64 4.87 7.36
CA SER A 150 4.57 5.83 6.75
C SER A 150 4.97 6.97 7.69
N VAL A 151 4.16 7.28 8.69
CA VAL A 151 4.45 8.32 9.70
C VAL A 151 5.24 7.75 10.89
N LEU A 152 5.19 6.44 11.11
CA LEU A 152 5.89 5.82 12.22
C LEU A 152 7.42 5.84 12.01
N PRO A 153 8.21 6.23 13.04
CA PRO A 153 9.65 6.13 12.95
C PRO A 153 10.04 4.66 12.82
N VAL A 154 10.61 4.32 11.66
CA VAL A 154 10.96 2.94 11.26
C VAL A 154 11.70 2.18 12.36
N ARG A 155 12.59 2.86 13.09
CA ARG A 155 13.31 2.28 14.24
C ARG A 155 12.40 1.82 15.37
N ALA A 156 11.44 2.65 15.80
CA ALA A 156 10.54 2.32 16.90
C ALA A 156 9.61 1.15 16.57
N VAL A 157 9.21 1.03 15.30
CA VAL A 157 8.36 -0.08 14.83
C VAL A 157 9.12 -1.39 14.84
N ILE A 158 10.40 -1.37 14.44
CA ILE A 158 11.24 -2.56 14.45
C ILE A 158 11.55 -3.00 15.89
N GLU A 159 11.86 -2.06 16.78
CA GLU A 159 12.08 -2.34 18.19
C GLU A 159 10.85 -2.94 18.87
N ALA A 160 9.66 -2.40 18.59
CA ALA A 160 8.40 -2.93 19.11
C ALA A 160 8.00 -4.30 18.55
N ALA A 161 8.46 -4.67 17.35
CA ALA A 161 8.16 -5.97 16.74
C ALA A 161 9.05 -7.11 17.27
N TRP A 162 10.16 -6.79 17.94
CA TRP A 162 11.16 -7.76 18.41
C TRP A 162 11.38 -7.75 19.93
N SER A 163 10.57 -6.98 20.67
CA SER A 163 10.45 -7.01 22.14
C SER A 163 9.36 -7.98 22.58
#